data_AF-A0A2H0ZI88-F1
#
_entry.id   AF-A0A2H0ZI88-F1
#
_cell.length_a   1.000
_cell.length_b   1.000
_cell.length_c   1.000
_cell.angle_alpha   90.00
_cell.angle_beta   90.00
_cell.angle_gamma   90.00
#
_symmetry.space_group_name_H-M   'P 1'
#
loop_
_entity.id
_entity.type
_entity.pdbx_description
1 polymer ?
#
loop_
_entity_poly.entity_id
_entity_poly.type
_entity_poly.pdbx_seq_one_letter_code
_entity_poly.pdbx_strand_id
1 'polypeptide(L)'
;MAVAEAAKRAYERLLNHVVATSSRPLLSKLAKSPFLRPEQANPIVKERSQRLKQFSSQSLHRINPSQYASFLQALYPQRRSLARLEAPIASRALVNHSTLFKHYSELPSPGVAHMEPQDFEHFMEEVLDRRDFVKPNLLGSSVSGYYTPLQIVRGYKDLLVKREAHVKMCWKVIEDLKKAKIPISNEEQDQLIYMSFFRDRKDVLEEVRAALRKASKAKYHEKVAEMDLKQQRLTWDTYKRLRASLPQRLPLSSVNVLLFCAFRNENAEVVDDLLKLIDFGNGKGKLKPDSETFRTLIYGFTTKGDFENAFNYSSIAVDKFPHIVDVKVANSMISALIAGGAAKEADTIVQSIVAGITAPLDPEEGYLKRLTPEDEKMYEAALKQSINDGATHKLYPTENTLFPLLCYYSESQADFANVRSLLQVIEHICHLPLSTRIFIKVFESFKTSQHSLDDAKDAVAKVVGLHDAYHEISTDLRLRDKLDKLHMHPEVESLLHEALSTEETNLPVEQGAFLKLSDRLVSTIFDAFISTTAREQPDLSSEIASRKAQLFELLGETRAKASRNSFDGPTSAELYRRDELVYIKKGYLIDLLDVLS
;
A
#
# COMPACT_ATOMS: atom_id res chain seq x y z
N MET A 1 22.97 -11.76 -24.21
CA MET A 1 22.34 -12.95 -24.84
C MET A 1 21.63 -13.82 -23.81
N ALA A 2 22.29 -14.28 -22.73
CA ALA A 2 21.66 -15.11 -21.69
C ALA A 2 20.38 -14.49 -21.08
N VAL A 3 20.41 -13.20 -20.72
CA VAL A 3 19.24 -12.49 -20.17
C VAL A 3 18.06 -12.44 -21.14
N ALA A 4 18.31 -12.19 -22.44
CA ALA A 4 17.28 -12.13 -23.45
C ALA A 4 16.64 -13.51 -23.70
N GLU A 5 17.45 -14.57 -23.67
CA GLU A 5 16.95 -15.94 -23.77
C GLU A 5 16.12 -16.34 -22.54
N ALA A 6 16.59 -16.00 -21.33
CA ALA A 6 15.84 -16.21 -20.09
C ALA A 6 14.51 -15.44 -20.09
N ALA A 7 14.52 -14.18 -20.55
CA ALA A 7 13.32 -13.35 -20.72
C ALA A 7 12.32 -14.00 -21.66
N LYS A 8 12.78 -14.46 -22.84
CA LYS A 8 11.94 -15.15 -23.83
C LYS A 8 11.31 -16.42 -23.26
N ARG A 9 12.08 -17.25 -22.55
CA ARG A 9 11.56 -18.46 -21.90
C ARG A 9 10.52 -18.13 -20.84
N ALA A 10 10.77 -17.12 -20.00
CA ALA A 10 9.84 -16.69 -18.96
C ALA A 10 8.53 -16.16 -19.57
N TYR A 11 8.64 -15.36 -20.63
CA TYR A 11 7.51 -14.86 -21.42
C TYR A 11 6.68 -16.01 -22.01
N GLU A 12 7.28 -16.93 -22.76
CA GLU A 12 6.55 -18.04 -23.42
C GLU A 12 5.81 -18.91 -22.41
N ARG A 13 6.43 -19.20 -21.26
CA ARG A 13 5.81 -19.98 -20.19
C ARG A 13 4.62 -19.26 -19.58
N LEU A 14 4.76 -17.97 -19.25
CA LEU A 14 3.67 -17.20 -18.67
C LEU A 14 2.52 -17.06 -19.66
N LEU A 15 2.81 -16.77 -20.94
CA LEU A 15 1.80 -16.67 -21.97
C LEU A 15 1.02 -17.98 -22.12
N ASN A 16 1.72 -19.11 -22.23
CA ASN A 16 1.09 -20.42 -22.31
C ASN A 16 0.24 -20.72 -21.08
N HIS A 17 0.69 -20.33 -19.89
CA HIS A 17 -0.07 -20.47 -18.65
C HIS A 17 -1.35 -19.61 -18.66
N VAL A 18 -1.27 -18.34 -19.07
CA VAL A 18 -2.43 -17.45 -19.18
C VAL A 18 -3.44 -18.00 -20.18
N VAL A 19 -2.99 -18.44 -21.35
CA VAL A 19 -3.86 -19.02 -22.38
C VAL A 19 -4.51 -20.30 -21.86
N ALA A 20 -3.76 -21.19 -21.19
CA ALA A 20 -4.29 -22.43 -20.63
C ALA A 20 -5.23 -22.24 -19.42
N THR A 21 -5.13 -21.10 -18.74
CA THR A 21 -6.00 -20.75 -17.60
C THR A 21 -7.19 -19.87 -17.98
N SER A 22 -7.20 -19.32 -19.19
CA SER A 22 -8.28 -18.43 -19.68
C SER A 22 -9.68 -19.05 -19.65
N SER A 23 -9.77 -20.38 -19.84
CA SER A 23 -11.01 -21.17 -19.82
C SER A 23 -11.39 -21.70 -18.44
N ARG A 24 -10.56 -21.48 -17.41
CA ARG A 24 -10.80 -21.96 -16.05
C ARG A 24 -11.69 -21.00 -15.26
N PRO A 25 -12.35 -21.47 -14.18
CA PRO A 25 -13.11 -20.58 -13.30
C PRO A 25 -12.20 -19.53 -12.67
N LEU A 26 -12.80 -18.37 -12.38
CA LEU A 26 -12.21 -17.35 -11.52
C LEU A 26 -12.03 -17.89 -10.09
N LEU A 27 -11.13 -17.26 -9.34
CA LEU A 27 -10.83 -17.64 -7.95
C LEU A 27 -12.10 -17.59 -7.06
N SER A 28 -13.02 -16.67 -7.34
CA SER A 28 -14.34 -16.54 -6.71
C SER A 28 -15.16 -17.83 -6.75
N LYS A 29 -15.16 -18.51 -7.89
CA LYS A 29 -15.97 -19.72 -8.12
C LYS A 29 -15.32 -20.99 -7.56
N LEU A 30 -14.02 -20.91 -7.23
CA LEU A 30 -13.28 -22.00 -6.58
C LEU A 30 -13.38 -21.93 -5.06
N ALA A 31 -13.49 -20.73 -4.49
CA ALA A 31 -13.64 -20.54 -3.06
C ALA A 31 -15.07 -20.87 -2.62
N LYS A 32 -15.25 -21.95 -1.85
CA LYS A 32 -16.52 -22.22 -1.16
C LYS A 32 -16.69 -21.22 -0.02
N SER A 33 -17.36 -20.11 -0.30
CA SER A 33 -17.69 -18.99 0.61
C SER A 33 -16.47 -18.21 1.12
N PRO A 34 -16.15 -17.03 0.56
CA PRO A 34 -15.14 -16.13 1.11
C PRO A 34 -15.63 -15.40 2.38
N PHE A 35 -16.93 -15.51 2.72
CA PHE A 35 -17.48 -14.99 3.97
C PHE A 35 -16.87 -15.72 5.15
N LEU A 36 -15.85 -15.05 5.72
CA LEU A 36 -15.19 -15.35 6.97
C LEU A 36 -16.16 -16.02 7.95
N ARG A 37 -16.04 -17.34 8.11
CA ARG A 37 -16.31 -17.89 9.43
C ARG A 37 -15.30 -17.17 10.34
N PRO A 38 -15.74 -16.50 11.43
CA PRO A 38 -14.81 -15.94 12.39
C PRO A 38 -13.83 -17.05 12.73
N GLU A 39 -12.55 -16.74 12.57
CA GLU A 39 -11.42 -17.62 12.73
C GLU A 39 -11.76 -18.75 13.71
N GLN A 40 -11.67 -20.01 13.26
CA GLN A 40 -11.68 -21.12 14.21
C GLN A 40 -10.61 -20.79 15.24
N ALA A 41 -11.05 -20.35 16.43
CA ALA A 41 -10.23 -19.59 17.36
C ALA A 41 -8.82 -20.17 17.42
N ASN A 42 -7.86 -19.38 16.93
CA ASN A 42 -6.48 -19.77 16.73
C ASN A 42 -6.02 -20.61 17.94
N PRO A 43 -5.49 -21.83 17.75
CA PRO A 43 -5.15 -22.70 18.88
C PRO A 43 -4.21 -22.02 19.86
N ILE A 44 -3.38 -21.11 19.36
CA ILE A 44 -2.48 -20.24 20.13
C ILE A 44 -3.26 -19.23 20.99
N VAL A 45 -4.31 -18.60 20.48
CA VAL A 45 -5.18 -17.67 21.24
C VAL A 45 -5.91 -18.41 22.37
N LYS A 46 -6.36 -19.65 22.11
CA LYS A 46 -6.93 -20.50 23.18
C LYS A 46 -5.89 -20.82 24.25
N GLU A 47 -4.69 -21.23 23.85
CA GLU A 47 -3.60 -21.55 24.79
C GLU A 47 -3.17 -20.32 25.61
N ARG A 48 -3.09 -19.14 24.98
CA ARG A 48 -2.83 -17.85 25.65
C ARG A 48 -3.89 -17.51 26.67
N SER A 49 -5.15 -17.60 26.29
CA SER A 49 -6.27 -17.32 27.20
C SER A 49 -6.24 -18.22 28.44
N GLN A 50 -5.83 -19.48 28.29
CA GLN A 50 -5.67 -20.42 29.41
C GLN A 50 -4.48 -20.06 30.30
N ARG A 51 -3.32 -19.71 29.72
CA ARG A 51 -2.12 -19.33 30.48
C ARG A 51 -2.29 -17.98 31.20
N LEU A 52 -2.95 -17.00 30.58
CA LEU A 52 -3.29 -15.72 31.21
C LEU A 52 -4.22 -15.92 32.41
N LYS A 53 -5.25 -16.77 32.27
CA LYS A 53 -6.15 -17.13 33.38
C LYS A 53 -5.43 -17.87 34.52
N GLN A 54 -4.47 -18.74 34.20
CA GLN A 54 -3.64 -19.42 35.19
C GLN A 54 -2.68 -18.48 35.92
N PHE A 55 -2.13 -17.47 35.24
CA PHE A 55 -1.28 -16.46 35.87
C PHE A 55 -2.07 -15.49 36.75
N SER A 56 -3.22 -15.02 36.27
CA SER A 56 -4.11 -14.13 37.02
C SER A 56 -4.54 -14.76 38.35
N SER A 57 -4.85 -16.07 38.36
CA SER A 57 -5.21 -16.80 39.58
C SER A 57 -4.05 -17.05 40.54
N GLN A 58 -2.79 -17.02 40.07
CA GLN A 58 -1.58 -17.19 40.88
C GLN A 58 -0.96 -15.86 41.35
N SER A 59 -1.30 -14.75 40.70
CA SER A 59 -0.72 -13.44 41.01
C SER A 59 -1.30 -12.83 42.30
N LEU A 60 -0.44 -12.55 43.27
CA LEU A 60 -0.82 -11.95 44.58
C LEU A 60 -1.01 -10.42 44.51
N HIS A 61 -0.66 -9.77 43.41
CA HIS A 61 -0.74 -8.32 43.23
C HIS A 61 -2.02 -7.92 42.48
N ARG A 62 -2.96 -7.30 43.20
CA ARG A 62 -4.13 -6.64 42.59
C ARG A 62 -3.70 -5.32 41.96
N ILE A 63 -3.99 -5.15 40.67
CA ILE A 63 -3.73 -3.94 39.90
C ILE A 63 -4.62 -2.82 40.45
N ASN A 64 -4.13 -1.58 40.48
CA ASN A 64 -4.98 -0.44 40.77
C ASN A 64 -6.01 -0.26 39.63
N PRO A 65 -7.32 -0.26 39.91
CA PRO A 65 -8.35 -0.14 38.88
C PRO A 65 -8.23 1.12 38.02
N SER A 66 -7.70 2.21 38.60
CA SER A 66 -7.43 3.46 37.88
C SER A 66 -6.35 3.34 36.81
N GLN A 67 -5.27 2.60 37.08
CA GLN A 67 -4.18 2.37 36.12
C GLN A 67 -4.65 1.49 34.96
N TYR A 68 -5.41 0.43 35.26
CA TYR A 68 -5.99 -0.42 34.22
C TYR A 68 -7.02 0.33 33.37
N ALA A 69 -7.86 1.18 33.99
CA ALA A 69 -8.81 2.02 33.26
C ALA A 69 -8.12 3.02 32.33
N SER A 70 -7.01 3.64 32.74
CA SER A 70 -6.21 4.53 31.88
C SER A 70 -5.59 3.76 30.70
N PHE A 71 -5.10 2.54 30.92
CA PHE A 71 -4.63 1.66 29.85
C PHE A 71 -5.75 1.32 28.86
N LEU A 72 -6.93 0.92 29.34
CA LEU A 72 -8.09 0.64 28.50
C LEU A 72 -8.58 1.85 27.71
N GLN A 73 -8.54 3.06 28.30
CA GLN A 73 -8.86 4.29 27.58
C GLN A 73 -7.87 4.58 26.45
N ALA A 74 -6.59 4.24 26.63
CA ALA A 74 -5.58 4.38 25.60
C ALA A 74 -5.69 3.30 24.51
N LEU A 75 -6.10 2.08 24.86
CA LEU A 75 -6.30 0.96 23.94
C LEU A 75 -7.60 1.09 23.13
N TYR A 76 -8.67 1.60 23.75
CA TYR A 76 -9.98 1.83 23.14
C TYR A 76 -10.33 3.32 23.13
N PRO A 77 -9.64 4.15 22.32
CA PRO A 77 -9.91 5.57 22.31
C PRO A 77 -11.27 5.84 21.66
N GLN A 78 -12.17 6.47 22.43
CA GLN A 78 -13.49 6.84 21.95
C GLN A 78 -13.43 8.19 21.22
N ARG A 79 -14.01 8.28 20.01
CA ARG A 79 -14.18 9.58 19.34
C ARG A 79 -15.20 10.42 20.11
N ARG A 80 -14.73 11.46 20.81
CA ARG A 80 -15.61 12.50 21.38
C ARG A 80 -15.98 13.52 20.30
N SER A 81 -16.73 13.08 19.29
CA SER A 81 -17.27 13.99 18.28
C SER A 81 -18.79 13.96 18.29
N LEU A 82 -19.41 15.11 18.54
CA LEU A 82 -20.84 15.34 18.35
C LEU A 82 -21.22 15.41 16.86
N ALA A 83 -20.25 15.34 15.93
CA ALA A 83 -20.50 15.25 14.49
C ALA A 83 -20.93 13.82 14.09
N ARG A 84 -22.09 13.38 14.60
CA ARG A 84 -22.73 12.10 14.25
C ARG A 84 -23.11 12.00 12.76
N LEU A 85 -22.97 13.07 11.99
CA LEU A 85 -23.40 13.14 10.59
C LEU A 85 -22.26 12.90 9.58
N GLU A 86 -20.98 12.94 9.96
CA GLU A 86 -19.87 13.03 8.99
C GLU A 86 -18.71 12.02 9.15
N ALA A 87 -18.67 11.19 10.19
CA ALA A 87 -17.53 10.28 10.40
C ALA A 87 -17.83 8.81 9.99
N PRO A 88 -16.89 8.11 9.32
CA PRO A 88 -17.04 6.70 8.95
C PRO A 88 -17.06 5.78 10.18
N ILE A 89 -17.65 4.60 10.00
CA ILE A 89 -18.09 3.57 10.97
C ILE A 89 -16.98 3.00 11.88
N ALA A 90 -15.72 3.40 11.74
CA ALA A 90 -14.69 3.03 12.71
C ALA A 90 -15.03 3.65 14.07
N SER A 91 -15.65 2.84 14.94
CA SER A 91 -16.12 3.21 16.27
C SER A 91 -15.00 3.66 17.22
N ARG A 92 -13.72 3.46 16.81
CA ARG A 92 -12.51 3.76 17.58
C ARG A 92 -11.67 4.84 16.88
N ALA A 93 -11.13 5.76 17.66
CA ALA A 93 -10.10 6.68 17.19
C ALA A 93 -8.77 5.93 16.95
N LEU A 94 -7.80 6.58 16.32
CA LEU A 94 -6.47 5.99 16.14
C LEU A 94 -5.76 5.91 17.50
N VAL A 95 -5.16 4.76 17.81
CA VAL A 95 -4.43 4.54 19.05
C VAL A 95 -3.11 5.31 19.03
N ASN A 96 -2.81 6.04 20.11
CA ASN A 96 -1.50 6.66 20.29
C ASN A 96 -0.56 5.68 20.99
N HIS A 97 0.34 5.07 20.21
CA HIS A 97 1.30 4.06 20.69
C HIS A 97 2.20 4.57 21.82
N SER A 98 2.50 5.88 21.87
CA SER A 98 3.39 6.43 22.93
C SER A 98 2.70 6.53 24.28
N THR A 99 1.43 6.93 24.31
CA THR A 99 0.62 6.98 25.53
C THR A 99 0.24 5.57 25.96
N LEU A 100 -0.09 4.69 25.01
CA LEU A 100 -0.36 3.28 25.27
C LEU A 100 0.84 2.61 25.96
N PHE A 101 2.05 2.80 25.45
CA PHE A 101 3.25 2.22 26.05
C PHE A 101 3.58 2.78 27.43
N LYS A 102 3.31 4.07 27.65
CA LYS A 102 3.49 4.70 28.95
C LYS A 102 2.59 4.02 29.99
N HIS A 103 1.30 3.88 29.68
CA HIS A 103 0.35 3.19 30.57
C HIS A 103 0.66 1.70 30.70
N TYR A 104 1.13 1.03 29.65
CA TYR A 104 1.64 -0.35 29.75
C TYR A 104 2.82 -0.45 30.73
N SER A 105 3.76 0.49 30.68
CA SER A 105 4.92 0.50 31.57
C SER A 105 4.58 0.84 33.02
N GLU A 106 3.41 1.43 33.27
CA GLU A 106 2.87 1.68 34.61
C GLU A 106 2.23 0.41 35.23
N LEU A 107 1.96 -0.62 34.42
CA LEU A 107 1.45 -1.90 34.91
C LEU A 107 2.57 -2.70 35.63
N PRO A 108 2.23 -3.51 36.65
CA PRO A 108 3.19 -4.38 37.33
C PRO A 108 3.87 -5.33 36.35
N SER A 109 5.20 -5.48 36.40
CA SER A 109 5.92 -6.40 35.51
C SER A 109 5.72 -7.85 35.97
N PRO A 110 5.38 -8.80 35.06
CA PRO A 110 5.14 -8.61 33.62
C PRO A 110 3.73 -8.06 33.33
N GLY A 111 3.65 -6.89 32.68
CA GLY A 111 2.38 -6.18 32.46
C GLY A 111 1.35 -6.97 31.66
N VAL A 112 1.82 -7.89 30.80
CA VAL A 112 0.99 -8.79 30.00
C VAL A 112 0.16 -9.76 30.85
N ALA A 113 0.68 -10.23 31.99
CA ALA A 113 0.02 -11.24 32.80
C ALA A 113 -1.24 -10.72 33.53
N HIS A 114 -1.42 -9.41 33.51
CA HIS A 114 -2.41 -8.64 34.25
C HIS A 114 -3.57 -8.14 33.36
N MET A 115 -3.57 -8.50 32.08
CA MET A 115 -4.59 -8.11 31.10
C MET A 115 -5.64 -9.20 30.91
N GLU A 116 -6.87 -8.78 30.61
CA GLU A 116 -7.89 -9.70 30.12
C GLU A 116 -7.49 -10.28 28.75
N PRO A 117 -7.84 -11.54 28.43
CA PRO A 117 -7.42 -12.17 27.18
C PRO A 117 -7.87 -11.43 25.91
N GLN A 118 -9.05 -10.78 25.94
CA GLN A 118 -9.55 -10.03 24.79
C GLN A 118 -8.79 -8.71 24.59
N ASP A 119 -8.49 -8.02 25.70
CA ASP A 119 -7.71 -6.79 25.70
C ASP A 119 -6.26 -7.06 25.27
N PHE A 120 -5.71 -8.22 25.65
CA PHE A 120 -4.37 -8.64 25.27
C PHE A 120 -4.23 -8.86 23.76
N GLU A 121 -5.14 -9.59 23.12
CA GLU A 121 -5.06 -9.82 21.66
C GLU A 121 -5.20 -8.49 20.91
N HIS A 122 -6.14 -7.62 21.33
CA HIS A 122 -6.27 -6.30 20.71
C HIS A 122 -5.04 -5.39 20.95
N PHE A 123 -4.43 -5.48 22.14
CA PHE A 123 -3.18 -4.78 22.42
C PHE A 123 -2.03 -5.26 21.52
N MET A 124 -1.91 -6.57 21.29
CA MET A 124 -0.89 -7.13 20.40
C MET A 124 -1.11 -6.70 18.95
N GLU A 125 -2.36 -6.69 18.48
CA GLU A 125 -2.73 -6.18 17.15
C GLU A 125 -2.30 -4.70 17.00
N GLU A 126 -2.69 -3.83 17.94
CA GLU A 126 -2.40 -2.39 17.87
C GLU A 126 -0.91 -2.06 18.08
N VAL A 127 -0.19 -2.81 18.93
CA VAL A 127 1.24 -2.60 19.16
C VAL A 127 2.07 -2.99 17.95
N LEU A 128 1.67 -4.04 17.24
CA LEU A 128 2.40 -4.53 16.06
C LEU A 128 1.93 -3.86 14.76
N ASP A 129 0.71 -3.33 14.71
CA ASP A 129 0.19 -2.55 13.58
C ASP A 129 0.33 -1.03 13.80
N ARG A 130 1.47 -0.49 13.37
CA ARG A 130 1.69 0.96 13.33
C ARG A 130 1.69 1.48 11.90
N ARG A 131 0.57 2.08 11.48
CA ARG A 131 0.39 2.69 10.15
C ARG A 131 1.52 3.65 9.74
N ASP A 132 1.98 4.47 10.67
CA ASP A 132 3.04 5.48 10.43
C ASP A 132 4.46 4.89 10.37
N PHE A 133 4.63 3.58 10.62
CA PHE A 133 5.95 2.94 10.62
C PHE A 133 6.52 2.85 9.20
N VAL A 134 5.71 2.47 8.21
CA VAL A 134 6.17 2.20 6.84
C VAL A 134 6.21 3.46 5.96
N LYS A 135 5.22 4.36 6.07
CA LYS A 135 5.14 5.56 5.22
C LYS A 135 5.01 6.83 6.07
N PRO A 136 6.02 7.72 6.11
CA PRO A 136 5.82 9.07 6.62
C PRO A 136 4.97 9.89 5.65
N ASN A 137 4.03 10.65 6.20
CA ASN A 137 3.31 11.71 5.46
C ASN A 137 4.27 12.74 4.83
N LEU A 138 5.51 12.86 5.32
CA LEU A 138 6.53 13.82 4.88
C LEU A 138 7.35 13.37 3.65
N LEU A 139 7.47 12.06 3.39
CA LEU A 139 8.22 11.50 2.25
C LEU A 139 7.32 10.68 1.32
N GLY A 140 6.00 10.88 1.43
CA GLY A 140 5.07 10.37 0.46
C GLY A 140 5.42 10.93 -0.91
N SER A 141 5.35 10.09 -1.94
CA SER A 141 5.59 10.51 -3.32
C SER A 141 4.75 11.75 -3.69
N SER A 142 3.55 11.89 -3.13
CA SER A 142 2.63 13.04 -3.29
C SER A 142 3.13 14.38 -2.73
N VAL A 143 4.23 14.43 -1.99
CA VAL A 143 4.72 15.65 -1.30
C VAL A 143 6.12 16.06 -1.74
N SER A 144 6.71 15.35 -2.72
CA SER A 144 7.99 15.70 -3.32
C SER A 144 7.91 17.08 -3.97
N GLY A 145 8.77 18.02 -3.52
CA GLY A 145 8.81 19.41 -3.98
C GLY A 145 8.23 20.44 -3.01
N TYR A 146 7.47 20.04 -1.99
CA TYR A 146 6.86 20.97 -1.02
C TYR A 146 7.80 21.34 0.14
N TYR A 147 8.58 20.38 0.62
CA TYR A 147 9.47 20.59 1.76
C TYR A 147 10.84 21.06 1.34
N THR A 148 11.40 22.01 2.10
CA THR A 148 12.80 22.38 1.94
C THR A 148 13.69 21.14 2.20
N PRO A 149 14.85 21.03 1.53
CA PRO A 149 15.76 19.89 1.73
C PRO A 149 16.09 19.63 3.21
N LEU A 150 16.14 20.67 4.03
CA LEU A 150 16.40 20.59 5.46
C LEU A 150 15.21 20.05 6.28
N GLN A 151 13.96 20.37 5.89
CA GLN A 151 12.76 19.79 6.50
C GLN A 151 12.63 18.30 6.18
N ILE A 152 12.98 17.88 4.96
CA ILE A 152 13.01 16.47 4.55
C ILE A 152 13.96 15.67 5.44
N VAL A 153 15.20 16.16 5.61
CA VAL A 153 16.22 15.47 6.41
C VAL A 153 15.85 15.43 7.90
N ARG A 154 15.29 16.52 8.46
CA ARG A 154 14.80 16.53 9.86
C ARG A 154 13.63 15.59 10.07
N GLY A 155 12.62 15.66 9.20
CA GLY A 155 11.46 14.77 9.27
C GLY A 155 11.85 13.31 9.18
N TYR A 156 12.86 12.99 8.35
CA TYR A 156 13.39 11.63 8.25
C TYR A 156 14.11 11.18 9.53
N LYS A 157 14.94 12.03 10.13
CA LYS A 157 15.61 11.74 11.42
C LYS A 157 14.59 11.48 12.54
N ASP A 158 13.59 12.35 12.67
CA ASP A 158 12.54 12.21 13.69
C ASP A 158 11.77 10.90 13.52
N LEU A 159 11.58 10.46 12.27
CA LEU A 159 10.98 9.17 11.97
C LEU A 159 11.88 8.00 12.36
N LEU A 160 13.19 8.05 12.09
CA LEU A 160 14.11 6.99 12.54
C LEU A 160 14.08 6.84 14.07
N VAL A 161 14.08 7.95 14.81
CA VAL A 161 13.97 7.95 16.27
C VAL A 161 12.64 7.35 16.73
N LYS A 162 11.53 7.72 16.09
CA LYS A 162 10.20 7.17 16.40
C LYS A 162 10.09 5.67 16.10
N ARG A 163 10.76 5.18 15.05
CA ARG A 163 10.83 3.75 14.70
C ARG A 163 11.65 2.99 15.73
N GLU A 164 12.84 3.49 16.06
CA GLU A 164 13.71 2.85 17.05
C GLU A 164 13.04 2.76 18.44
N ALA A 165 12.39 3.84 18.88
CA ALA A 165 11.64 3.84 20.14
C ALA A 165 10.50 2.81 20.14
N HIS A 166 9.81 2.65 19.02
CA HIS A 166 8.72 1.68 18.86
C HIS A 166 9.25 0.23 18.85
N VAL A 167 10.33 -0.05 18.12
CA VAL A 167 10.98 -1.36 18.13
C VAL A 167 11.45 -1.72 19.54
N LYS A 168 12.04 -0.77 20.29
CA LYS A 168 12.42 -0.97 21.70
C LYS A 168 11.21 -1.30 22.59
N MET A 169 10.08 -0.63 22.37
CA MET A 169 8.83 -0.97 23.06
C MET A 169 8.43 -2.43 22.76
N CYS A 170 8.40 -2.83 21.49
CA CYS A 170 8.00 -4.17 21.10
C CYS A 170 8.92 -5.23 21.73
N TRP A 171 10.24 -4.98 21.77
CA TRP A 171 11.18 -5.86 22.46
C TRP A 171 10.91 -5.98 23.96
N LYS A 172 10.56 -4.89 24.64
CA LYS A 172 10.16 -4.94 26.07
C LYS A 172 8.93 -5.81 26.28
N VAL A 173 7.91 -5.68 25.42
CA VAL A 173 6.70 -6.52 25.48
C VAL A 173 7.04 -7.99 25.28
N ILE A 174 7.93 -8.32 24.33
CA ILE A 174 8.40 -9.70 24.10
C ILE A 174 9.17 -10.26 25.31
N GLU A 175 10.01 -9.45 25.95
CA GLU A 175 10.72 -9.88 27.16
C GLU A 175 9.73 -10.20 28.30
N ASP A 176 8.68 -9.40 28.45
CA ASP A 176 7.61 -9.67 29.42
C ASP A 176 6.83 -10.94 29.05
N LEU A 177 6.55 -11.19 27.76
CA LEU A 177 5.94 -12.44 27.27
C LEU A 177 6.81 -13.65 27.59
N LYS A 178 8.13 -13.55 27.39
CA LYS A 178 9.09 -14.61 27.71
C LYS A 178 9.13 -14.89 29.21
N LYS A 179 9.12 -13.86 30.06
CA LYS A 179 9.05 -14.00 31.53
C LYS A 179 7.74 -14.66 31.96
N ALA A 180 6.62 -14.29 31.34
CA ALA A 180 5.30 -14.86 31.58
C ALA A 180 5.09 -16.24 30.93
N LYS A 181 6.08 -16.76 30.16
CA LYS A 181 5.99 -18.02 29.40
C LYS A 181 4.77 -18.07 28.48
N ILE A 182 4.38 -16.95 27.88
CA ILE A 182 3.27 -16.88 26.92
C ILE A 182 3.84 -17.13 25.52
N PRO A 183 3.25 -18.04 24.70
CA PRO A 183 3.74 -18.33 23.37
C PRO A 183 3.47 -17.15 22.40
N ILE A 184 4.45 -16.87 21.54
CA ILE A 184 4.38 -15.85 20.47
C ILE A 184 3.84 -16.52 19.20
N SER A 185 2.94 -15.86 18.49
CA SER A 185 2.41 -16.35 17.21
C SER A 185 3.45 -16.20 16.10
N ASN A 186 3.39 -17.05 15.07
CA ASN A 186 4.27 -16.92 13.90
C ASN A 186 4.09 -15.56 13.21
N GLU A 187 2.85 -15.07 13.11
CA GLU A 187 2.55 -13.77 12.48
C GLU A 187 3.13 -12.60 13.26
N GLU A 188 3.06 -12.63 14.59
CA GLU A 188 3.67 -11.61 15.45
C GLU A 188 5.20 -11.65 15.34
N GLN A 189 5.78 -12.85 15.35
CA GLN A 189 7.22 -13.02 15.14
C GLN A 189 7.66 -12.44 13.79
N ASP A 190 6.86 -12.67 12.74
CA ASP A 190 7.12 -12.16 11.40
C ASP A 190 7.05 -10.63 11.35
N GLN A 191 6.04 -10.03 11.98
CA GLN A 191 5.93 -8.56 12.09
C GLN A 191 7.09 -7.95 12.89
N LEU A 192 7.52 -8.60 13.96
CA LEU A 192 8.66 -8.15 14.76
C LEU A 192 9.99 -8.21 14.01
N ILE A 193 10.22 -9.29 13.25
CA ILE A 193 11.38 -9.41 12.37
C ILE A 193 11.32 -8.31 11.30
N TYR A 194 10.16 -8.12 10.67
CA TYR A 194 9.94 -7.08 9.67
C TYR A 194 10.28 -5.69 10.23
N MET A 195 9.70 -5.32 11.37
CA MET A 195 9.94 -4.02 12.00
C MET A 195 11.40 -3.82 12.42
N SER A 196 12.06 -4.87 12.93
CA SER A 196 13.44 -4.79 13.39
C SER A 196 14.45 -4.55 12.25
N PHE A 197 14.19 -5.13 11.08
CA PHE A 197 15.09 -5.02 9.91
C PHE A 197 14.52 -4.18 8.77
N PHE A 198 13.49 -3.39 9.06
CA PHE A 198 12.81 -2.55 8.08
C PHE A 198 13.77 -1.54 7.48
N ARG A 199 13.82 -1.50 6.14
CA ARG A 199 14.58 -0.51 5.37
C ARG A 199 13.67 0.11 4.32
N ASP A 200 13.74 1.43 4.22
CA ASP A 200 12.95 2.18 3.24
C ASP A 200 13.34 1.79 1.81
N ARG A 201 12.42 2.07 0.88
CA ARG A 201 12.62 1.80 -0.55
C ARG A 201 13.76 2.66 -1.13
N LYS A 202 14.39 2.19 -2.21
CA LYS A 202 15.56 2.85 -2.81
C LYS A 202 15.26 4.27 -3.31
N ASP A 203 14.09 4.48 -3.91
CA ASP A 203 13.58 5.79 -4.35
C ASP A 203 13.55 6.82 -3.20
N VAL A 204 13.00 6.43 -2.04
CA VAL A 204 12.92 7.30 -0.87
C VAL A 204 14.31 7.59 -0.31
N LEU A 205 15.18 6.58 -0.24
CA LEU A 205 16.55 6.75 0.23
C LEU A 205 17.36 7.67 -0.69
N GLU A 206 17.15 7.59 -2.01
CA GLU A 206 17.77 8.48 -2.99
C GLU A 206 17.27 9.92 -2.86
N GLU A 207 15.97 10.12 -2.66
CA GLU A 207 15.39 11.45 -2.42
C GLU A 207 15.98 12.09 -1.15
N VAL A 208 16.08 11.33 -0.06
CA VAL A 208 16.70 11.80 1.19
C VAL A 208 18.19 12.11 0.99
N ARG A 209 18.94 11.27 0.26
CA ARG A 209 20.35 11.53 -0.07
C ARG A 209 20.51 12.79 -0.94
N ALA A 210 19.62 12.99 -1.91
CA ALA A 210 19.62 14.18 -2.75
C ALA A 210 19.31 15.44 -1.92
N ALA A 211 18.35 15.37 -1.00
CA ALA A 211 18.06 16.44 -0.04
C ALA A 211 19.25 16.73 0.88
N LEU A 212 19.94 15.70 1.37
CA LEU A 212 21.16 15.84 2.18
C LEU A 212 22.29 16.54 1.42
N ARG A 213 22.51 16.17 0.15
CA ARG A 213 23.49 16.83 -0.74
C ARG A 213 23.14 18.29 -1.00
N LYS A 214 21.85 18.63 -1.13
CA LYS A 214 21.40 20.02 -1.32
C LYS A 214 21.53 20.83 -0.02
N ALA A 215 21.19 20.24 1.13
CA ALA A 215 21.26 20.90 2.43
C ALA A 215 22.71 21.15 2.90
N SER A 216 23.64 20.24 2.60
CA SER A 216 25.07 20.39 2.90
C SER A 216 25.75 21.47 2.08
N LYS A 217 25.29 21.73 0.85
CA LYS A 217 25.74 22.86 0.01
C LYS A 217 25.17 24.21 0.45
N ALA A 218 24.07 24.22 1.19
CA ALA A 218 23.48 25.43 1.74
C ALA A 218 24.20 25.86 3.03
N LYS A 219 23.89 27.07 3.53
CA LYS A 219 24.48 27.72 4.74
C LYS A 219 24.31 26.94 6.07
N TYR A 220 23.91 25.67 6.02
CA TYR A 220 23.48 24.84 7.17
C TYR A 220 24.36 23.59 7.40
N HIS A 221 25.58 23.56 6.86
CA HIS A 221 26.48 22.41 6.90
C HIS A 221 26.68 21.81 8.31
N GLU A 222 26.87 22.66 9.33
CA GLU A 222 27.06 22.23 10.73
C GLU A 222 25.86 21.43 11.27
N LYS A 223 24.63 21.93 11.06
CA LYS A 223 23.41 21.27 11.56
C LYS A 223 23.10 19.95 10.85
N VAL A 224 23.64 19.74 9.65
CA VAL A 224 23.45 18.51 8.87
C VAL A 224 24.50 17.46 9.22
N ALA A 225 25.73 17.87 9.51
CA ALA A 225 26.82 16.97 9.92
C ALA A 225 26.55 16.27 11.27
N GLU A 226 25.81 16.92 12.17
CA GLU A 226 25.37 16.35 13.46
C GLU A 226 24.22 15.33 13.33
N MET A 227 23.64 15.16 12.14
CA MET A 227 22.49 14.27 11.94
C MET A 227 22.96 12.86 11.61
N ASP A 228 23.06 11.99 12.62
CA ASP A 228 23.24 10.56 12.41
C ASP A 228 21.96 9.96 11.79
N LEU A 229 22.08 9.46 10.55
CA LEU A 229 21.01 8.83 9.77
C LEU A 229 21.19 7.30 9.67
N LYS A 230 21.94 6.68 10.58
CA LYS A 230 22.18 5.23 10.56
C LYS A 230 20.89 4.46 10.80
N GLN A 231 20.47 3.72 9.79
CA GLN A 231 19.47 2.66 9.92
C GLN A 231 20.11 1.37 10.43
N GLN A 232 19.39 0.62 11.25
CA GLN A 232 19.77 -0.75 11.58
C GLN A 232 19.77 -1.59 10.29
N ARG A 233 20.87 -2.32 10.06
CA ARG A 233 21.05 -3.15 8.85
C ARG A 233 20.99 -4.61 9.22
N LEU A 234 20.33 -5.41 8.37
CA LEU A 234 20.45 -6.86 8.43
C LEU A 234 21.83 -7.29 7.90
N THR A 235 22.81 -7.35 8.80
CA THR A 235 24.14 -7.91 8.55
C THR A 235 24.13 -9.43 8.74
N TRP A 236 25.12 -10.12 8.17
CA TRP A 236 25.28 -11.57 8.34
C TRP A 236 25.39 -11.99 9.81
N ASP A 237 26.11 -11.19 10.63
CA ASP A 237 26.28 -11.48 12.05
C ASP A 237 24.98 -11.26 12.85
N THR A 238 24.19 -10.25 12.51
CA THR A 238 22.86 -10.08 13.10
C THR A 238 21.92 -11.22 12.70
N TYR A 239 22.00 -11.69 11.46
CA TYR A 239 21.21 -12.81 10.96
C TYR A 239 21.58 -14.11 11.68
N LYS A 240 22.87 -14.42 11.86
CA LYS A 240 23.33 -15.59 12.61
C LYS A 240 22.84 -15.59 14.05
N ARG A 241 22.94 -14.44 14.74
CA ARG A 241 22.43 -14.28 16.11
C ARG A 241 20.92 -14.49 16.18
N LEU A 242 20.17 -13.92 15.23
CA LEU A 242 18.73 -14.13 15.12
C LEU A 242 18.41 -15.60 14.90
N ARG A 243 19.06 -16.26 13.93
CA ARG A 243 18.84 -17.68 13.61
C ARG A 243 19.13 -18.60 14.79
N ALA A 244 20.12 -18.28 15.62
CA ALA A 244 20.41 -19.01 16.85
C ALA A 244 19.33 -18.85 17.94
N SER A 245 18.62 -17.71 17.94
CA SER A 245 17.55 -17.43 18.90
C SER A 245 16.17 -17.95 18.47
N LEU A 246 16.00 -18.29 17.19
CA LEU A 246 14.75 -18.77 16.62
C LEU A 246 14.63 -20.31 16.68
N PRO A 247 13.41 -20.87 16.60
CA PRO A 247 13.21 -22.33 16.55
C PRO A 247 14.02 -22.99 15.43
N GLN A 248 14.44 -24.25 15.64
CA GLN A 248 15.30 -24.98 14.73
C GLN A 248 14.71 -25.15 13.31
N ARG A 249 13.37 -25.11 13.18
CA ARG A 249 12.67 -25.09 11.89
C ARG A 249 11.84 -23.82 11.78
N LEU A 250 12.26 -22.90 10.92
CA LEU A 250 11.53 -21.68 10.62
C LEU A 250 10.29 -21.98 9.75
N PRO A 251 9.14 -21.34 10.01
CA PRO A 251 8.01 -21.39 9.09
C PRO A 251 8.33 -20.61 7.80
N LEU A 252 7.64 -20.95 6.71
CA LEU A 252 7.84 -20.30 5.41
C LEU A 252 7.58 -18.80 5.46
N SER A 253 6.58 -18.36 6.24
CA SER A 253 6.23 -16.95 6.40
C SER A 253 7.42 -16.13 6.95
N SER A 254 8.10 -16.62 7.99
CA SER A 254 9.32 -16.00 8.52
C SER A 254 10.45 -15.96 7.50
N VAL A 255 10.60 -17.01 6.69
CA VAL A 255 11.61 -17.05 5.62
C VAL A 255 11.30 -15.99 4.55
N ASN A 256 10.03 -15.83 4.15
CA ASN A 256 9.61 -14.81 3.18
C ASN A 256 9.87 -13.38 3.70
N VAL A 257 9.55 -13.11 4.98
CA VAL A 257 9.84 -11.81 5.60
C VAL A 257 11.35 -11.54 5.66
N LEU A 258 12.14 -12.53 6.06
CA LEU A 258 13.60 -12.41 6.09
C LEU A 258 14.19 -12.21 4.69
N LEU A 259 13.69 -12.93 3.68
CA LEU A 259 14.07 -12.74 2.28
C LEU A 259 13.77 -11.31 1.83
N PHE A 260 12.55 -10.82 2.07
CA PHE A 260 12.17 -9.45 1.75
C PHE A 260 13.11 -8.42 2.42
N CYS A 261 13.38 -8.60 3.72
CA CYS A 261 14.31 -7.74 4.45
C CYS A 261 15.74 -7.84 3.91
N ALA A 262 16.20 -9.03 3.51
CA ALA A 262 17.54 -9.23 2.94
C ALA A 262 17.69 -8.56 1.57
N PHE A 263 16.67 -8.63 0.70
CA PHE A 263 16.66 -7.89 -0.57
C PHE A 263 16.69 -6.38 -0.34
N ARG A 264 15.87 -5.86 0.59
CA ARG A 264 15.87 -4.44 0.96
C ARG A 264 17.21 -3.97 1.52
N ASN A 265 17.87 -4.82 2.31
CA ASN A 265 19.18 -4.55 2.89
C ASN A 265 20.36 -4.80 1.95
N GLU A 266 20.11 -5.32 0.73
CA GLU A 266 21.13 -5.66 -0.27
C GLU A 266 22.14 -6.71 0.22
N ASN A 267 21.73 -7.61 1.11
CA ASN A 267 22.60 -8.65 1.67
C ASN A 267 22.43 -9.96 0.88
N ALA A 268 23.40 -10.30 0.03
CA ALA A 268 23.36 -11.50 -0.80
C ALA A 268 23.57 -12.80 0.00
N GLU A 269 24.46 -12.80 0.99
CA GLU A 269 24.78 -14.00 1.79
C GLU A 269 23.55 -14.53 2.53
N VAL A 270 22.74 -13.63 3.09
CA VAL A 270 21.48 -14.00 3.76
C VAL A 270 20.46 -14.54 2.76
N VAL A 271 20.38 -13.98 1.56
CA VAL A 271 19.49 -14.50 0.50
C VAL A 271 19.91 -15.91 0.11
N ASP A 272 21.19 -16.15 -0.12
CA ASP A 272 21.71 -17.47 -0.53
C ASP A 272 21.48 -18.55 0.54
N ASP A 273 21.63 -18.20 1.81
CA ASP A 273 21.37 -19.13 2.92
C ASP A 273 19.87 -19.44 3.06
N LEU A 274 18.99 -18.44 2.95
CA LEU A 274 17.55 -18.64 2.99
C LEU A 274 17.03 -19.45 1.79
N LEU A 275 17.58 -19.22 0.60
CA LEU A 275 17.25 -19.99 -0.61
C LEU A 275 17.55 -21.49 -0.46
N LYS A 276 18.56 -21.88 0.34
CA LYS A 276 18.88 -23.29 0.60
C LYS A 276 17.79 -23.99 1.40
N LEU A 277 16.99 -23.25 2.18
CA LEU A 277 15.89 -23.78 3.00
C LEU A 277 14.63 -24.08 2.18
N ILE A 278 14.51 -23.51 0.98
CA ILE A 278 13.32 -23.60 0.13
C ILE A 278 13.51 -24.70 -0.93
N ASP A 279 12.44 -25.46 -1.18
CA ASP A 279 12.40 -26.51 -2.18
C ASP A 279 11.85 -26.01 -3.51
N PHE A 280 12.74 -25.72 -4.46
CA PHE A 280 12.36 -25.44 -5.84
C PHE A 280 12.27 -26.71 -6.70
N GLY A 281 11.97 -27.87 -6.08
CA GLY A 281 11.67 -29.15 -6.73
C GLY A 281 12.78 -30.20 -6.69
N ASN A 282 13.74 -30.09 -5.76
CA ASN A 282 14.95 -30.92 -5.73
C ASN A 282 15.29 -31.53 -4.34
N GLY A 283 14.46 -31.44 -3.29
CA GLY A 283 14.88 -31.98 -1.98
C GLY A 283 13.78 -32.35 -0.97
N LYS A 284 13.83 -33.59 -0.46
CA LYS A 284 13.06 -34.01 0.72
C LYS A 284 13.53 -33.24 1.97
N GLY A 285 12.59 -32.69 2.74
CA GLY A 285 12.85 -32.01 4.03
C GLY A 285 12.96 -30.48 4.00
N LYS A 286 12.79 -29.84 2.82
CA LYS A 286 12.80 -28.38 2.64
C LYS A 286 11.39 -27.77 2.64
N LEU A 287 11.29 -26.45 2.77
CA LEU A 287 10.02 -25.71 2.77
C LEU A 287 9.49 -25.54 1.34
N LYS A 288 8.22 -25.87 1.09
CA LYS A 288 7.60 -25.62 -0.22
C LYS A 288 7.36 -24.12 -0.41
N PRO A 289 7.72 -23.52 -1.57
CA PRO A 289 7.47 -22.11 -1.84
C PRO A 289 5.97 -21.85 -2.07
N ASP A 290 5.56 -20.61 -1.79
CA ASP A 290 4.21 -20.07 -2.05
C ASP A 290 4.26 -18.87 -3.00
N SER A 291 3.09 -18.29 -3.32
CA SER A 291 2.99 -17.10 -4.17
C SER A 291 3.87 -15.95 -3.64
N GLU A 292 3.88 -15.73 -2.32
CA GLU A 292 4.67 -14.66 -1.68
C GLU A 292 6.18 -14.89 -1.83
N THR A 293 6.64 -16.15 -1.79
CA THR A 293 8.03 -16.54 -2.03
C THR A 293 8.47 -16.08 -3.43
N PHE A 294 7.74 -16.49 -4.47
CA PHE A 294 8.10 -16.15 -5.85
C PHE A 294 7.95 -14.66 -6.12
N ARG A 295 6.90 -14.01 -5.59
CA ARG A 295 6.74 -12.56 -5.65
C ARG A 295 7.96 -11.83 -5.08
N THR A 296 8.40 -12.23 -3.89
CA THR A 296 9.56 -11.63 -3.21
C THR A 296 10.85 -11.84 -3.97
N LEU A 297 11.07 -13.04 -4.53
CA LEU A 297 12.27 -13.35 -5.32
C LEU A 297 12.30 -12.57 -6.63
N ILE A 298 11.23 -12.63 -7.42
CA ILE A 298 11.15 -11.97 -8.73
C ILE A 298 11.31 -10.46 -8.56
N TYR A 299 10.57 -9.86 -7.63
CA TYR A 299 10.69 -8.43 -7.32
C TYR A 299 12.08 -8.08 -6.76
N GLY A 300 12.59 -8.88 -5.84
CA GLY A 300 13.88 -8.69 -5.20
C GLY A 300 15.05 -8.68 -6.19
N PHE A 301 15.11 -9.65 -7.09
CA PHE A 301 16.13 -9.72 -8.15
C PHE A 301 15.96 -8.61 -9.19
N THR A 302 14.73 -8.30 -9.59
CA THR A 302 14.43 -7.17 -10.50
C THR A 302 14.95 -5.84 -9.94
N THR A 303 14.71 -5.54 -8.66
CA THR A 303 15.20 -4.30 -8.03
C THR A 303 16.72 -4.26 -7.80
N LYS A 304 17.39 -5.41 -7.88
CA LYS A 304 18.86 -5.51 -7.90
C LYS A 304 19.43 -5.37 -9.32
N GLY A 305 18.60 -5.40 -10.36
CA GLY A 305 19.03 -5.45 -11.76
C GLY A 305 19.50 -6.85 -12.21
N ASP A 306 19.28 -7.88 -11.39
CA ASP A 306 19.62 -9.27 -11.71
C ASP A 306 18.44 -9.92 -12.43
N PHE A 307 18.26 -9.54 -13.70
CA PHE A 307 17.14 -9.98 -14.51
C PHE A 307 17.21 -11.47 -14.86
N GLU A 308 18.41 -12.05 -14.94
CA GLU A 308 18.58 -13.48 -15.22
C GLU A 308 17.94 -14.33 -14.11
N ASN A 309 18.26 -14.05 -12.85
CA ASN A 309 17.64 -14.76 -11.73
C ASN A 309 16.14 -14.44 -11.62
N ALA A 310 15.72 -13.20 -11.87
CA ALA A 310 14.30 -12.85 -11.89
C ALA A 310 13.52 -13.69 -12.91
N PHE A 311 14.04 -13.85 -14.13
CA PHE A 311 13.41 -14.67 -15.18
C PHE A 311 13.51 -16.16 -14.89
N ASN A 312 14.61 -16.65 -14.32
CA ASN A 312 14.74 -18.05 -13.91
C ASN A 312 13.69 -18.44 -12.85
N TYR A 313 13.49 -17.61 -11.82
CA TYR A 313 12.46 -17.86 -10.80
C TYR A 313 11.04 -17.71 -11.36
N SER A 314 10.82 -16.80 -12.30
CA SER A 314 9.56 -16.68 -13.06
C SER A 314 9.24 -17.98 -13.81
N SER A 315 10.24 -18.53 -14.50
CA SER A 315 10.20 -19.81 -15.21
C SER A 315 9.94 -21.00 -14.28
N ILE A 316 10.55 -21.03 -13.09
CA ILE A 316 10.34 -22.09 -12.08
C ILE A 316 8.92 -22.03 -11.51
N ALA A 317 8.39 -20.84 -11.24
CA ALA A 317 7.05 -20.65 -10.70
C ALA A 317 6.01 -21.30 -11.62
N VAL A 318 6.07 -21.02 -12.93
CA VAL A 318 5.11 -21.53 -13.91
C VAL A 318 5.27 -23.03 -14.15
N ASP A 319 6.49 -23.53 -14.33
CA ASP A 319 6.71 -24.94 -14.69
C ASP A 319 6.44 -25.90 -13.54
N LYS A 320 6.93 -25.56 -12.34
CA LYS A 320 6.93 -26.48 -11.20
C LYS A 320 5.78 -26.22 -10.24
N PHE A 321 5.26 -25.00 -10.20
CA PHE A 321 4.21 -24.59 -9.27
C PHE A 321 3.09 -23.79 -9.97
N PRO A 322 2.45 -24.33 -11.03
CA PRO A 322 1.46 -23.57 -11.79
C PRO A 322 0.25 -23.10 -10.96
N HIS A 323 -0.10 -23.80 -9.87
CA HIS A 323 -1.24 -23.50 -9.00
C HIS A 323 -1.03 -22.29 -8.08
N ILE A 324 0.21 -21.87 -7.81
CA ILE A 324 0.51 -20.68 -7.01
C ILE A 324 0.71 -19.42 -7.86
N VAL A 325 0.66 -19.54 -9.19
CA VAL A 325 0.78 -18.39 -10.11
C VAL A 325 -0.53 -17.61 -10.05
N ASP A 326 -0.54 -16.61 -9.19
CA ASP A 326 -1.65 -15.69 -8.99
C ASP A 326 -1.38 -14.33 -9.65
N VAL A 327 -2.30 -13.38 -9.51
CA VAL A 327 -2.12 -12.04 -10.10
C VAL A 327 -0.90 -11.33 -9.50
N LYS A 328 -0.54 -11.56 -8.23
CA LYS A 328 0.63 -10.93 -7.60
C LYS A 328 1.94 -11.42 -8.24
N VAL A 329 2.07 -12.72 -8.50
CA VAL A 329 3.22 -13.31 -9.18
C VAL A 329 3.28 -12.83 -10.63
N ALA A 330 2.17 -12.90 -11.37
CA ALA A 330 2.10 -12.43 -12.76
C ALA A 330 2.49 -10.94 -12.90
N ASN A 331 2.00 -10.07 -12.02
CA ASN A 331 2.36 -8.64 -12.01
C ASN A 331 3.86 -8.43 -11.77
N SER A 332 4.48 -9.26 -10.93
CA SER A 332 5.92 -9.19 -10.65
C SER A 332 6.73 -9.63 -11.88
N MET A 333 6.27 -10.65 -12.61
CA MET A 333 6.88 -11.13 -13.86
C MET A 333 6.76 -10.07 -14.97
N ILE A 334 5.57 -9.48 -15.15
CA ILE A 334 5.34 -8.40 -16.13
C ILE A 334 6.23 -7.20 -15.83
N SER A 335 6.32 -6.79 -14.57
CA SER A 335 7.22 -5.71 -14.14
C SER A 335 8.69 -6.04 -14.41
N ALA A 336 9.10 -7.30 -14.18
CA ALA A 336 10.45 -7.77 -14.46
C ALA A 336 10.78 -7.77 -15.96
N LEU A 337 9.84 -8.19 -16.82
CA LEU A 337 10.00 -8.17 -18.28
C LEU A 337 10.20 -6.75 -18.80
N ILE A 338 9.38 -5.79 -18.35
CA ILE A 338 9.51 -4.38 -18.75
C ILE A 338 10.83 -3.79 -18.27
N ALA A 339 11.18 -4.00 -17.00
CA ALA A 339 12.45 -3.50 -16.44
C ALA A 339 13.68 -4.16 -17.12
N GLY A 340 13.56 -5.40 -17.56
CA GLY A 340 14.58 -6.13 -18.31
C GLY A 340 14.62 -5.81 -19.82
N GLY A 341 13.80 -4.89 -20.31
CA GLY A 341 13.78 -4.43 -21.71
C GLY A 341 12.89 -5.23 -22.67
N ALA A 342 12.12 -6.20 -22.18
CA ALA A 342 11.20 -7.04 -22.96
C ALA A 342 9.74 -6.53 -22.86
N ALA A 343 9.53 -5.25 -23.16
CA ALA A 343 8.24 -4.60 -22.95
C ALA A 343 7.15 -5.04 -23.95
N LYS A 344 7.53 -5.43 -25.18
CA LYS A 344 6.57 -5.91 -26.19
C LYS A 344 6.00 -7.27 -25.81
N GLU A 345 6.84 -8.13 -25.26
CA GLU A 345 6.48 -9.43 -24.70
C GLU A 345 5.54 -9.26 -23.50
N ALA A 346 5.83 -8.30 -22.63
CA ALA A 346 4.96 -7.94 -21.51
C ALA A 346 3.58 -7.43 -21.96
N ASP A 347 3.53 -6.57 -23.00
CA ASP A 347 2.30 -6.07 -23.59
C ASP A 347 1.42 -7.21 -24.13
N THR A 348 2.03 -8.18 -24.83
CA THR A 348 1.33 -9.36 -25.35
C THR A 348 0.70 -10.21 -24.24
N ILE A 349 1.40 -10.39 -23.11
CA ILE A 349 0.85 -11.10 -21.94
C ILE A 349 -0.35 -10.34 -21.38
N VAL A 350 -0.24 -9.03 -21.20
CA VAL A 350 -1.32 -8.20 -20.66
C VAL A 350 -2.54 -8.22 -21.57
N GLN A 351 -2.34 -8.08 -22.89
CA GLN A 351 -3.43 -8.20 -23.86
C GLN A 351 -4.12 -9.57 -23.79
N SER A 352 -3.36 -10.65 -23.54
CA SER A 352 -3.93 -12.00 -23.38
C SER A 352 -4.75 -12.13 -22.08
N ILE A 353 -4.32 -11.50 -20.98
CA ILE A 353 -5.10 -11.43 -19.73
C ILE A 353 -6.39 -10.64 -19.94
N VAL A 354 -6.30 -9.48 -20.61
CA VAL A 354 -7.44 -8.60 -20.88
C VAL A 354 -8.44 -9.24 -21.85
N ALA A 355 -7.97 -9.91 -22.91
CA ALA A 355 -8.82 -10.64 -23.84
C ALA A 355 -9.59 -11.79 -23.17
N GLY A 356 -9.09 -12.28 -22.03
CA GLY A 356 -9.80 -13.24 -21.19
C GLY A 356 -11.03 -12.64 -20.50
N ILE A 357 -11.21 -11.33 -20.43
CA ILE A 357 -12.38 -10.70 -19.78
C ILE A 357 -13.58 -10.78 -20.72
N THR A 358 -14.51 -11.67 -20.41
CA THR A 358 -15.71 -11.93 -21.24
C THR A 358 -16.95 -11.21 -20.73
N ALA A 359 -16.96 -10.80 -19.46
CA ALA A 359 -18.09 -10.14 -18.80
C ALA A 359 -17.58 -9.25 -17.66
N PRO A 360 -18.34 -8.19 -17.28
CA PRO A 360 -18.07 -7.47 -16.04
C PRO A 360 -18.16 -8.42 -14.84
N LEU A 361 -17.39 -8.14 -13.80
CA LEU A 361 -17.41 -8.93 -12.56
C LEU A 361 -18.74 -8.76 -11.84
N ASP A 362 -19.25 -9.83 -11.23
CA ASP A 362 -20.40 -9.75 -10.31
C ASP A 362 -19.99 -9.03 -9.00
N PRO A 363 -20.93 -8.47 -8.22
CA PRO A 363 -20.61 -7.79 -6.95
C PRO A 363 -19.80 -8.65 -5.97
N GLU A 364 -20.10 -9.95 -5.90
CA GLU A 364 -19.37 -10.92 -5.06
C GLU A 364 -17.92 -11.17 -5.53
N GLU A 365 -17.60 -10.84 -6.79
CA GLU A 365 -16.28 -10.99 -7.39
C GLU A 365 -15.46 -9.69 -7.34
N GLY A 366 -16.04 -8.60 -6.81
CA GLY A 366 -15.41 -7.28 -6.73
C GLY A 366 -14.03 -7.29 -6.04
N TYR A 367 -13.82 -8.18 -5.07
CA TYR A 367 -12.55 -8.32 -4.35
C TYR A 367 -11.38 -8.75 -5.26
N LEU A 368 -11.64 -9.32 -6.44
CA LEU A 368 -10.60 -9.64 -7.43
C LEU A 368 -9.89 -8.38 -7.95
N LYS A 369 -10.55 -7.21 -7.91
CA LYS A 369 -9.95 -5.91 -8.27
C LYS A 369 -8.92 -5.45 -7.24
N ARG A 370 -8.98 -5.97 -6.00
CA ARG A 370 -8.05 -5.69 -4.90
C ARG A 370 -7.88 -4.19 -4.62
N LEU A 371 -8.99 -3.49 -4.48
CA LEU A 371 -9.01 -2.04 -4.29
C LEU A 371 -8.90 -1.67 -2.80
N THR A 372 -9.38 -2.53 -1.90
CA THR A 372 -9.35 -2.32 -0.45
C THR A 372 -8.45 -3.33 0.28
N PRO A 373 -8.02 -3.02 1.52
CA PRO A 373 -7.35 -4.01 2.38
C PRO A 373 -8.24 -5.22 2.72
N GLU A 374 -9.57 -5.05 2.73
CA GLU A 374 -10.50 -6.15 2.94
C GLU A 374 -10.55 -7.07 1.71
N ASP A 375 -10.54 -6.49 0.51
CA ASP A 375 -10.41 -7.23 -0.75
C ASP A 375 -9.12 -8.06 -0.75
N GLU A 376 -8.01 -7.50 -0.26
CA GLU A 376 -6.74 -8.21 -0.17
C GLU A 376 -6.81 -9.41 0.79
N LYS A 377 -7.45 -9.25 1.96
CA LYS A 377 -7.67 -10.36 2.90
C LYS A 377 -8.55 -11.45 2.30
N MET A 378 -9.65 -11.07 1.63
CA MET A 378 -10.56 -12.01 0.96
C MET A 378 -9.85 -12.75 -0.18
N TYR A 379 -9.06 -12.03 -0.98
CA TYR A 379 -8.26 -12.62 -2.05
C TYR A 379 -7.25 -13.65 -1.52
N GLU A 380 -6.55 -13.33 -0.43
CA GLU A 380 -5.57 -14.24 0.18
C GLU A 380 -6.22 -15.49 0.76
N ALA A 381 -7.39 -15.37 1.38
CA ALA A 381 -8.16 -16.51 1.86
C ALA A 381 -8.59 -17.43 0.71
N ALA A 382 -9.13 -16.84 -0.37
CA ALA A 382 -9.55 -17.58 -1.57
C ALA A 382 -8.36 -18.27 -2.26
N LEU A 383 -7.19 -17.62 -2.31
CA LEU A 383 -5.97 -18.19 -2.87
C LEU A 383 -5.47 -19.39 -2.05
N LYS A 384 -5.46 -19.29 -0.71
CA LYS A 384 -5.09 -20.41 0.17
C LYS A 384 -5.98 -21.62 -0.06
N GLN A 385 -7.28 -21.42 -0.24
CA GLN A 385 -8.22 -22.49 -0.53
C GLN A 385 -7.94 -23.14 -1.89
N SER A 386 -7.77 -22.34 -2.94
CA SER A 386 -7.45 -22.82 -4.30
C SER A 386 -6.14 -23.64 -4.35
N ILE A 387 -5.11 -23.21 -3.60
CA ILE A 387 -3.84 -23.93 -3.49
C ILE A 387 -4.02 -25.28 -2.81
N ASN A 388 -4.84 -25.37 -1.76
CA ASN A 388 -5.14 -26.64 -1.09
C ASN A 388 -5.84 -27.63 -2.03
N ASP A 389 -6.70 -27.12 -2.91
CA ASP A 389 -7.40 -27.92 -3.93
C ASP A 389 -6.49 -28.27 -5.12
N GLY A 390 -5.27 -27.71 -5.18
CA GLY A 390 -4.34 -27.88 -6.30
C GLY A 390 -4.85 -27.28 -7.61
N ALA A 391 -5.87 -26.42 -7.54
CA ALA A 391 -6.55 -25.86 -8.69
C ALA A 391 -5.75 -24.67 -9.25
N THR A 392 -5.77 -24.58 -10.57
CA THR A 392 -5.21 -23.44 -11.32
C THR A 392 -6.40 -22.56 -11.72
N HIS A 393 -6.24 -21.25 -11.64
CA HIS A 393 -7.35 -20.30 -11.74
C HIS A 393 -7.09 -19.26 -12.83
N LYS A 394 -8.16 -18.65 -13.33
CA LYS A 394 -8.08 -17.55 -14.28
C LYS A 394 -7.61 -16.26 -13.59
N LEU A 395 -6.69 -15.55 -14.23
CA LEU A 395 -6.18 -14.27 -13.73
C LEU A 395 -7.12 -13.12 -14.11
N TYR A 396 -7.36 -12.22 -13.16
CA TYR A 396 -8.06 -10.96 -13.39
C TYR A 396 -7.08 -9.80 -13.27
N PRO A 397 -7.03 -8.84 -14.22
CA PRO A 397 -6.05 -7.76 -14.18
C PRO A 397 -6.36 -6.76 -13.06
N THR A 398 -5.30 -6.14 -12.56
CA THR A 398 -5.35 -5.09 -11.53
C THR A 398 -4.63 -3.84 -12.04
N GLU A 399 -4.74 -2.72 -11.32
CA GLU A 399 -3.95 -1.51 -11.65
C GLU A 399 -2.46 -1.85 -11.78
N ASN A 400 -1.92 -2.72 -10.92
CA ASN A 400 -0.52 -3.13 -10.95
C ASN A 400 -0.14 -4.01 -12.16
N THR A 401 -1.11 -4.58 -12.87
CA THR A 401 -0.89 -5.32 -14.12
C THR A 401 -0.62 -4.36 -15.28
N LEU A 402 -1.38 -3.25 -15.33
CA LEU A 402 -1.39 -2.29 -16.43
C LEU A 402 -0.42 -1.12 -16.20
N PHE A 403 -0.17 -0.75 -14.94
CA PHE A 403 0.67 0.38 -14.56
C PHE A 403 2.12 0.31 -15.06
N PRO A 404 2.82 -0.85 -15.05
CA PRO A 404 4.16 -0.95 -15.62
C PRO A 404 4.20 -0.61 -17.13
N LEU A 405 3.20 -1.05 -17.90
CA LEU A 405 3.09 -0.72 -19.32
C LEU A 405 2.80 0.77 -19.54
N LEU A 406 1.95 1.35 -18.69
CA LEU A 406 1.72 2.80 -18.71
C LEU A 406 3.03 3.58 -18.52
N CYS A 407 3.86 3.18 -17.56
CA CYS A 407 5.18 3.80 -17.34
C CYS A 407 6.06 3.63 -18.58
N TYR A 408 6.09 2.45 -19.18
CA TYR A 408 6.87 2.20 -20.40
C TYR A 408 6.42 3.07 -21.58
N TYR A 409 5.12 3.18 -21.84
CA TYR A 409 4.59 4.05 -22.90
C TYR A 409 4.79 5.54 -22.61
N SER A 410 4.86 5.91 -21.33
CA SER A 410 5.12 7.29 -20.90
C SER A 410 6.60 7.70 -21.02
N GLU A 411 7.52 6.73 -20.87
CA GLU A 411 8.98 6.97 -20.88
C GLU A 411 9.60 6.73 -22.26
N SER A 412 9.07 5.76 -23.01
CA SER A 412 9.40 5.59 -24.42
C SER A 412 8.85 6.80 -25.18
N GLN A 413 9.53 7.31 -26.20
CA GLN A 413 9.03 8.40 -27.07
C GLN A 413 7.82 7.98 -27.93
N ALA A 414 6.93 7.15 -27.38
CA ALA A 414 5.77 6.60 -28.03
C ALA A 414 4.66 7.66 -28.13
N ASP A 415 3.78 7.50 -29.12
CA ASP A 415 2.64 8.38 -29.31
C ASP A 415 1.66 8.29 -28.12
N PHE A 416 1.07 9.44 -27.79
CA PHE A 416 0.06 9.54 -26.71
C PHE A 416 -1.16 8.63 -26.96
N ALA A 417 -1.39 8.23 -28.20
CA ALA A 417 -2.42 7.28 -28.58
C ALA A 417 -2.33 5.94 -27.81
N ASN A 418 -1.13 5.44 -27.52
CA ASN A 418 -0.94 4.19 -26.77
C ASN A 418 -1.28 4.37 -25.28
N VAL A 419 -1.01 5.55 -24.72
CA VAL A 419 -1.41 5.90 -23.36
C VAL A 419 -2.93 6.01 -23.30
N ARG A 420 -3.56 6.68 -24.27
CA ARG A 420 -5.01 6.83 -24.37
C ARG A 420 -5.73 5.50 -24.52
N SER A 421 -5.23 4.60 -25.38
CA SER A 421 -5.82 3.26 -25.56
C SER A 421 -5.70 2.43 -24.28
N LEU A 422 -4.57 2.49 -23.58
CA LEU A 422 -4.40 1.79 -22.30
C LEU A 422 -5.36 2.33 -21.23
N LEU A 423 -5.57 3.64 -21.15
CA LEU A 423 -6.56 4.24 -20.23
C LEU A 423 -7.98 3.78 -20.55
N GLN A 424 -8.35 3.66 -21.83
CA GLN A 424 -9.65 3.13 -22.24
C GLN A 424 -9.81 1.65 -21.86
N VAL A 425 -8.76 0.83 -22.00
CA VAL A 425 -8.75 -0.57 -21.58
C VAL A 425 -8.96 -0.70 -20.06
N ILE A 426 -8.28 0.14 -19.27
CA ILE A 426 -8.41 0.12 -17.80
C ILE A 426 -9.85 0.45 -17.38
N GLU A 427 -10.45 1.47 -17.98
CA GLU A 427 -11.76 1.99 -17.59
C GLU A 427 -12.92 1.16 -18.15
N HIS A 428 -12.94 0.89 -19.46
CA HIS A 428 -14.09 0.29 -20.14
C HIS A 428 -14.05 -1.23 -20.23
N ILE A 429 -12.86 -1.84 -20.26
CA ILE A 429 -12.74 -3.30 -20.36
C ILE A 429 -12.52 -3.91 -18.97
N CYS A 430 -11.58 -3.36 -18.21
CA CYS A 430 -11.25 -3.87 -16.88
C CYS A 430 -12.16 -3.30 -15.78
N HIS A 431 -12.96 -2.25 -16.05
CA HIS A 431 -13.80 -1.59 -15.05
C HIS A 431 -13.03 -1.24 -13.76
N LEU A 432 -11.77 -0.80 -13.92
CA LEU A 432 -10.89 -0.38 -12.84
C LEU A 432 -10.88 1.15 -12.73
N PRO A 433 -10.87 1.71 -11.52
CA PRO A 433 -10.84 3.15 -11.34
C PRO A 433 -9.46 3.72 -11.71
N LEU A 434 -9.45 4.90 -12.33
CA LEU A 434 -8.21 5.59 -12.69
C LEU A 434 -7.69 6.37 -11.47
N SER A 435 -6.58 5.90 -10.90
CA SER A 435 -6.01 6.47 -9.68
C SER A 435 -5.21 7.76 -9.93
N THR A 436 -5.02 8.58 -8.89
CA THR A 436 -4.09 9.74 -8.93
C THR A 436 -2.69 9.34 -9.41
N ARG A 437 -2.24 8.12 -9.11
CA ARG A 437 -0.91 7.62 -9.47
C ARG A 437 -0.76 7.45 -10.98
N ILE A 438 -1.81 6.98 -11.66
CA ILE A 438 -1.87 6.85 -13.11
C ILE A 438 -1.69 8.23 -13.75
N PHE A 439 -2.50 9.21 -13.36
CA PHE A 439 -2.44 10.55 -13.96
C PHE A 439 -1.13 11.28 -13.69
N ILE A 440 -0.53 11.14 -12.50
CA ILE A 440 0.82 11.68 -12.25
C ILE A 440 1.82 11.18 -13.28
N LYS A 441 1.78 9.89 -13.63
CA LYS A 441 2.69 9.32 -14.63
C LYS A 441 2.39 9.78 -16.05
N VAL A 442 1.11 9.90 -16.39
CA VAL A 442 0.68 10.47 -17.67
C VAL A 442 1.18 11.92 -17.81
N PHE A 443 0.98 12.79 -16.82
CA PHE A 443 1.48 14.18 -16.88
C PHE A 443 3.00 14.30 -16.79
N GLU A 444 3.69 13.34 -16.16
CA GLU A 444 5.15 13.26 -16.23
C GLU A 444 5.64 12.99 -17.66
N SER A 445 4.90 12.23 -18.49
CA SER A 445 5.28 11.98 -19.88
C SER A 445 5.36 13.27 -20.68
N PHE A 446 4.37 14.17 -20.57
CA PHE A 446 4.35 15.47 -21.25
C PHE A 446 5.56 16.37 -20.95
N LYS A 447 6.27 16.15 -19.83
CA LYS A 447 7.53 16.85 -19.55
C LYS A 447 8.68 16.35 -20.44
N THR A 448 8.70 15.05 -20.72
CA THR A 448 9.81 14.35 -21.38
C THR A 448 9.58 14.11 -22.87
N SER A 449 8.35 13.80 -23.28
CA SER A 449 7.96 13.48 -24.67
C SER A 449 7.35 14.69 -25.39
N GLN A 450 7.34 14.67 -26.72
CA GLN A 450 6.73 15.71 -27.58
C GLN A 450 5.23 15.43 -27.79
N HIS A 451 4.44 15.38 -26.72
CA HIS A 451 2.98 15.26 -26.84
C HIS A 451 2.36 16.62 -27.16
N SER A 452 1.20 16.60 -27.84
CA SER A 452 0.51 17.83 -28.25
C SER A 452 -0.14 18.56 -27.08
N LEU A 453 -0.37 19.86 -27.23
CA LEU A 453 -1.12 20.65 -26.25
C LEU A 453 -2.57 20.16 -26.12
N ASP A 454 -3.19 19.72 -27.22
CA ASP A 454 -4.57 19.23 -27.23
C ASP A 454 -4.71 17.92 -26.46
N ASP A 455 -3.74 17.00 -26.55
CA ASP A 455 -3.70 15.79 -25.75
C ASP A 455 -3.63 16.09 -24.24
N ALA A 456 -2.91 17.16 -23.86
CA ALA A 456 -2.82 17.60 -22.47
C ALA A 456 -4.16 18.19 -21.97
N LYS A 457 -4.87 18.94 -22.83
CA LYS A 457 -6.23 19.45 -22.54
C LYS A 457 -7.21 18.31 -22.34
N ASP A 458 -7.24 17.35 -23.27
CA ASP A 458 -8.07 16.14 -23.18
C ASP A 458 -7.81 15.37 -21.87
N ALA A 459 -6.54 15.21 -21.50
CA ALA A 459 -6.15 14.54 -20.27
C ALA A 459 -6.63 15.28 -19.01
N VAL A 460 -6.53 16.61 -18.95
CA VAL A 460 -7.04 17.40 -17.81
C VAL A 460 -8.56 17.38 -17.75
N ALA A 461 -9.24 17.54 -18.88
CA ALA A 461 -10.70 17.43 -18.95
C ALA A 461 -11.18 16.09 -18.40
N LYS A 462 -10.49 14.99 -18.76
CA LYS A 462 -10.75 13.66 -18.20
C LYS A 462 -10.50 13.58 -16.70
N VAL A 463 -9.44 14.20 -16.18
CA VAL A 463 -9.18 14.27 -14.72
C VAL A 463 -10.30 14.99 -13.99
N VAL A 464 -10.76 16.13 -14.48
CA VAL A 464 -11.82 16.93 -13.86
C VAL A 464 -13.14 16.15 -13.87
N GLY A 465 -13.51 15.57 -15.02
CA GLY A 465 -14.74 14.78 -15.14
C GLY A 465 -14.75 13.54 -14.24
N LEU A 466 -13.64 12.79 -14.18
CA LEU A 466 -13.53 11.62 -13.31
C LEU A 466 -13.48 11.98 -11.82
N HIS A 467 -12.86 13.11 -11.47
CA HIS A 467 -12.85 13.58 -10.10
C HIS A 467 -14.26 13.86 -9.61
N ASP A 468 -15.08 14.49 -10.44
CA ASP A 468 -16.48 14.79 -10.13
C ASP A 468 -17.32 13.52 -10.04
N ALA A 469 -17.21 12.63 -11.04
CA ALA A 469 -17.91 11.35 -11.02
C ALA A 469 -17.56 10.50 -9.77
N TYR A 470 -16.29 10.40 -9.39
CA TYR A 470 -15.89 9.66 -8.19
C TYR A 470 -16.30 10.36 -6.89
N HIS A 471 -16.41 11.69 -6.89
CA HIS A 471 -16.91 12.43 -5.74
C HIS A 471 -18.42 12.20 -5.56
N GLU A 472 -19.20 12.28 -6.64
CA GLU A 472 -20.65 12.02 -6.67
C GLU A 472 -20.98 10.57 -6.28
N ILE A 473 -20.33 9.58 -6.89
CA ILE A 473 -20.48 8.16 -6.53
C ILE A 473 -20.16 7.94 -5.04
N SER A 474 -19.09 8.55 -4.53
CA SER A 474 -18.73 8.43 -3.11
C SER A 474 -19.74 9.11 -2.18
N THR A 475 -20.40 10.20 -2.60
CA THR A 475 -21.44 10.84 -1.79
C THR A 475 -22.73 10.04 -1.80
N ASP A 476 -23.16 9.56 -2.95
CA ASP A 476 -24.43 8.84 -3.12
C ASP A 476 -24.40 7.48 -2.43
N LEU A 477 -23.29 6.73 -2.55
CA LEU A 477 -23.11 5.47 -1.83
C LEU A 477 -23.05 5.65 -0.31
N ARG A 478 -22.45 6.76 0.19
CA ARG A 478 -22.47 7.11 1.62
C ARG A 478 -23.85 7.51 2.11
N LEU A 479 -24.64 8.17 1.26
CA LEU A 479 -26.02 8.52 1.58
C LEU A 479 -26.86 7.24 1.65
N ARG A 480 -26.69 6.30 0.70
CA ARG A 480 -27.37 5.00 0.69
C ARG A 480 -27.10 4.17 1.95
N ASP A 481 -25.83 3.94 2.32
CA ASP A 481 -25.48 3.19 3.53
C ASP A 481 -26.00 3.84 4.83
N LYS A 482 -26.25 5.16 4.83
CA LYS A 482 -26.91 5.85 5.95
C LYS A 482 -28.43 5.72 5.89
N LEU A 483 -29.03 5.77 4.71
CA LEU A 483 -30.46 5.57 4.50
C LEU A 483 -30.88 4.14 4.88
N ASP A 484 -30.09 3.13 4.53
CA ASP A 484 -30.33 1.72 4.87
C ASP A 484 -30.33 1.47 6.40
N LYS A 485 -29.68 2.36 7.17
CA LYS A 485 -29.64 2.31 8.65
C LYS A 485 -30.81 3.05 9.30
N LEU A 486 -31.51 3.90 8.55
CA LEU A 486 -32.68 4.63 9.02
C LEU A 486 -33.92 3.81 8.73
N HIS A 487 -34.72 3.53 9.76
CA HIS A 487 -36.02 2.90 9.55
C HIS A 487 -36.97 3.93 8.91
N MET A 488 -37.23 3.80 7.61
CA MET A 488 -38.13 4.68 6.85
C MET A 488 -39.35 3.93 6.32
N HIS A 489 -40.34 4.68 5.83
CA HIS A 489 -41.51 4.11 5.17
C HIS A 489 -41.10 3.57 3.78
N PRO A 490 -41.58 2.38 3.34
CA PRO A 490 -41.12 1.71 2.11
C PRO A 490 -41.22 2.55 0.83
N GLU A 491 -42.23 3.44 0.74
CA GLU A 491 -42.43 4.32 -0.41
C GLU A 491 -41.40 5.45 -0.50
N VAL A 492 -40.93 5.94 0.66
CA VAL A 492 -39.88 6.99 0.73
C VAL A 492 -38.52 6.37 0.43
N GLU A 493 -38.31 5.14 0.91
CA GLU A 493 -37.13 4.33 0.61
C GLU A 493 -37.04 4.03 -0.89
N SER A 494 -38.14 3.59 -1.54
CA SER A 494 -38.14 3.34 -2.98
C SER A 494 -37.88 4.59 -3.82
N LEU A 495 -38.48 5.74 -3.45
CA LEU A 495 -38.26 7.01 -4.14
C LEU A 495 -36.83 7.53 -3.97
N LEU A 496 -36.24 7.36 -2.79
CA LEU A 496 -34.85 7.74 -2.53
C LEU A 496 -33.86 6.82 -3.25
N HIS A 497 -34.13 5.51 -3.30
CA HIS A 497 -33.31 4.58 -4.08
C HIS A 497 -33.42 4.84 -5.59
N GLU A 498 -34.59 5.22 -6.09
CA GLU A 498 -34.81 5.61 -7.49
C GLU A 498 -34.09 6.93 -7.81
N ALA A 499 -34.08 7.89 -6.89
CA ALA A 499 -33.35 9.15 -7.03
C ALA A 499 -31.82 9.01 -6.89
N LEU A 500 -31.34 8.01 -6.14
CA LEU A 500 -29.90 7.73 -5.92
C LEU A 500 -29.29 6.81 -7.00
N SER A 501 -29.88 6.75 -8.19
CA SER A 501 -29.38 5.95 -9.29
C SER A 501 -28.16 6.61 -9.96
N THR A 502 -26.98 6.08 -9.69
CA THR A 502 -25.98 5.82 -10.73
C THR A 502 -25.49 4.38 -10.55
N GLU A 503 -25.25 3.72 -11.68
CA GLU A 503 -24.88 2.31 -11.90
C GLU A 503 -24.30 1.58 -10.67
N GLU A 504 -24.69 0.31 -10.46
CA GLU A 504 -24.03 -0.59 -9.51
C GLU A 504 -22.54 -0.74 -9.89
N THR A 505 -21.76 0.28 -9.57
CA THR A 505 -20.33 0.25 -9.75
C THR A 505 -19.85 -0.67 -8.65
N ASN A 506 -19.26 -1.80 -9.05
CA ASN A 506 -18.54 -2.72 -8.17
C ASN A 506 -17.25 -2.06 -7.66
N LEU A 507 -17.36 -0.82 -7.18
CA LEU A 507 -16.33 0.03 -6.60
C LEU A 507 -16.61 0.11 -5.10
N PRO A 508 -15.65 -0.26 -4.24
CA PRO A 508 -15.87 -0.31 -2.81
C PRO A 508 -16.10 1.07 -2.21
N VAL A 509 -17.21 1.19 -1.48
CA VAL A 509 -17.82 2.38 -0.86
C VAL A 509 -16.90 3.08 0.16
N GLU A 510 -15.99 2.34 0.80
CA GLU A 510 -15.55 2.71 2.15
C GLU A 510 -14.34 3.64 2.27
N GLN A 511 -13.54 3.90 1.22
CA GLN A 511 -12.28 4.65 1.39
C GLN A 511 -11.95 5.71 0.32
N GLY A 512 -12.93 6.54 -0.02
CA GLY A 512 -12.73 7.86 -0.63
C GLY A 512 -12.34 7.85 -2.12
N ALA A 513 -12.37 9.03 -2.74
CA ALA A 513 -12.14 9.19 -4.18
C ALA A 513 -10.82 8.53 -4.63
N PHE A 514 -10.90 7.60 -5.59
CA PHE A 514 -9.74 6.95 -6.22
C PHE A 514 -8.83 7.97 -6.91
N LEU A 515 -9.42 9.07 -7.37
CA LEU A 515 -8.74 10.24 -7.91
C LEU A 515 -8.82 11.40 -6.91
N LYS A 516 -7.72 11.64 -6.21
CA LYS A 516 -7.52 12.82 -5.35
C LYS A 516 -6.72 13.87 -6.10
N LEU A 517 -7.17 15.12 -6.08
CA LEU A 517 -6.41 16.29 -6.53
C LEU A 517 -5.28 16.61 -5.53
N SER A 518 -4.27 15.74 -5.51
CA SER A 518 -3.07 15.94 -4.71
C SER A 518 -2.26 17.12 -5.24
N ASP A 519 -1.54 17.81 -4.36
CA ASP A 519 -0.67 18.92 -4.74
C ASP A 519 0.36 18.52 -5.80
N ARG A 520 0.92 17.31 -5.68
CA ARG A 520 1.82 16.76 -6.69
C ARG A 520 1.13 16.63 -8.03
N LEU A 521 -0.07 16.05 -8.09
CA LEU A 521 -0.80 15.90 -9.36
C LEU A 521 -1.02 17.28 -10.01
N VAL A 522 -1.52 18.25 -9.24
CA VAL A 522 -1.77 19.60 -9.76
C VAL A 522 -0.46 20.27 -10.21
N SER A 523 0.61 20.19 -9.41
CA SER A 523 1.92 20.70 -9.83
C SER A 523 2.44 20.01 -11.09
N THR A 524 2.29 18.69 -11.22
CA THR A 524 2.74 17.96 -12.40
C THR A 524 1.95 18.34 -13.64
N ILE A 525 0.65 18.63 -13.50
CA ILE A 525 -0.19 19.15 -14.58
C ILE A 525 0.35 20.52 -15.02
N PHE A 526 0.49 21.49 -14.11
CA PHE A 526 1.02 22.81 -14.45
C PHE A 526 2.43 22.72 -15.08
N ASP A 527 3.32 21.89 -14.53
CA ASP A 527 4.65 21.69 -15.09
C ASP A 527 4.62 21.09 -16.51
N ALA A 528 3.68 20.19 -16.78
CA ALA A 528 3.48 19.61 -18.11
C ALA A 528 3.08 20.71 -19.10
N PHE A 529 2.08 21.55 -18.76
CA PHE A 529 1.67 22.68 -19.60
C PHE A 529 2.77 23.72 -19.79
N ILE A 530 3.52 24.07 -18.75
CA ILE A 530 4.67 24.98 -18.88
C ILE A 530 5.69 24.40 -19.87
N SER A 531 5.97 23.11 -19.80
CA SER A 531 6.97 22.44 -20.65
C SER A 531 6.52 22.31 -22.11
N THR A 532 5.23 22.06 -22.36
CA THR A 532 4.67 21.98 -23.71
C THR A 532 4.53 23.38 -24.33
N THR A 533 3.96 24.34 -23.60
CA THR A 533 3.76 25.72 -24.07
C THR A 533 5.06 26.51 -24.19
N ALA A 534 6.10 26.23 -23.39
CA ALA A 534 7.40 26.91 -23.52
C ALA A 534 8.04 26.71 -24.91
N ARG A 535 7.64 25.66 -25.65
CA ARG A 535 8.14 25.38 -27.00
C ARG A 535 7.37 26.13 -28.07
N GLU A 536 6.08 26.38 -27.85
CA GLU A 536 5.17 26.94 -28.86
C GLU A 536 4.92 28.44 -28.62
N GLN A 537 4.67 28.84 -27.37
CA GLN A 537 4.26 30.19 -26.97
C GLN A 537 4.86 30.58 -25.60
N PRO A 538 6.02 31.28 -25.58
CA PRO A 538 6.74 31.59 -24.34
C PRO A 538 5.98 32.54 -23.41
N ASP A 539 5.16 33.45 -23.96
CA ASP A 539 4.38 34.40 -23.18
C ASP A 539 3.28 33.72 -22.35
N LEU A 540 2.55 32.76 -22.95
CA LEU A 540 1.57 31.94 -22.23
C LEU A 540 2.24 31.05 -21.18
N SER A 541 3.43 30.52 -21.46
CA SER A 541 4.18 29.73 -20.48
C SER A 541 4.49 30.53 -19.21
N SER A 542 4.87 31.80 -19.35
CA SER A 542 5.10 32.72 -18.22
C SER A 542 3.80 33.02 -17.46
N GLU A 543 2.68 33.18 -18.16
CA GLU A 543 1.37 33.38 -17.52
C GLU A 543 0.96 32.14 -16.70
N ILE A 544 1.10 30.94 -17.26
CA ILE A 544 0.79 29.68 -16.59
C ILE A 544 1.68 29.48 -15.36
N ALA A 545 2.98 29.83 -15.46
CA ALA A 545 3.90 29.77 -14.33
C ALA A 545 3.51 30.74 -13.20
N SER A 546 3.05 31.95 -13.54
CA SER A 546 2.52 32.92 -12.58
C SER A 546 1.27 32.39 -11.88
N ARG A 547 0.32 31.82 -12.63
CA ARG A 547 -0.91 31.22 -12.06
C ARG A 547 -0.60 30.04 -11.14
N LYS A 548 0.38 29.21 -11.51
CA LYS A 548 0.89 28.15 -10.63
C LYS A 548 1.40 28.72 -9.31
N ALA A 549 2.18 29.80 -9.34
CA ALA A 549 2.70 30.43 -8.12
C ALA A 549 1.58 30.98 -7.23
N GLN A 550 0.60 31.67 -7.82
CA GLN A 550 -0.58 32.19 -7.10
C GLN A 550 -1.39 31.07 -6.42
N LEU A 551 -1.63 29.96 -7.13
CA LEU A 551 -2.31 28.80 -6.56
C LEU A 551 -1.59 28.28 -5.31
N PHE A 552 -0.27 28.05 -5.39
CA PHE A 552 0.48 27.50 -4.27
C PHE A 552 0.65 28.48 -3.10
N GLU A 553 0.65 29.78 -3.37
CA GLU A 553 0.58 30.83 -2.34
C GLU A 553 -0.77 30.78 -1.60
N LEU A 554 -1.89 30.77 -2.33
CA LEU A 554 -3.24 30.68 -1.77
C LEU A 554 -3.45 29.40 -0.96
N LEU A 555 -2.96 28.26 -1.46
CA LEU A 555 -2.96 26.99 -0.73
C LEU A 555 -2.10 27.06 0.55
N GLY A 556 -0.99 27.80 0.52
CA GLY A 556 -0.14 28.05 1.68
C GLY A 556 -0.85 28.86 2.75
N GLU A 557 -1.54 29.94 2.37
CA GLU A 557 -2.28 30.81 3.28
C GLU A 557 -3.47 30.11 3.94
N THR A 558 -4.28 29.40 3.15
CA THR A 558 -5.43 28.63 3.67
C THR A 558 -4.99 27.54 4.65
N ARG A 559 -3.82 26.93 4.44
CA ARG A 559 -3.23 25.98 5.40
C ARG A 559 -2.63 26.65 6.62
N ALA A 560 -2.00 27.81 6.50
CA ALA A 560 -1.43 28.54 7.63
C ALA A 560 -2.50 29.00 8.64
N LYS A 561 -3.73 29.24 8.16
CA LYS A 561 -4.91 29.51 8.99
C LYS A 561 -5.38 28.28 9.78
N ALA A 562 -4.79 27.10 9.58
CA ALA A 562 -5.16 25.90 10.33
C ALA A 562 -4.53 25.86 11.73
N SER A 563 -5.39 25.78 12.76
CA SER A 563 -4.99 25.48 14.14
C SER A 563 -4.22 24.15 14.20
N ARG A 564 -3.08 24.14 14.90
CA ARG A 564 -2.21 22.96 15.09
C ARG A 564 -2.75 21.93 16.11
N ASN A 565 -3.94 22.13 16.66
CA ASN A 565 -4.44 21.34 17.76
C ASN A 565 -5.67 20.52 17.34
N SER A 566 -5.45 19.33 16.78
CA SER A 566 -6.44 18.25 16.87
C SER A 566 -5.76 16.97 17.36
N PHE A 567 -6.08 16.61 18.62
CA PHE A 567 -5.61 15.37 19.24
C PHE A 567 -6.55 14.18 18.94
N ASP A 568 -7.77 14.43 18.44
CA ASP A 568 -8.87 13.44 18.34
C ASP A 568 -9.54 13.35 16.94
N GLY A 569 -8.76 13.54 15.87
CA GLY A 569 -9.24 13.40 14.48
C GLY A 569 -9.77 14.71 13.86
N PRO A 570 -10.20 14.66 12.59
CA PRO A 570 -10.57 15.87 11.85
C PRO A 570 -11.85 16.49 12.42
N THR A 571 -11.77 17.74 12.85
CA THR A 571 -12.95 18.55 13.19
C THR A 571 -13.79 18.86 11.95
N SER A 572 -15.09 19.16 12.09
CA SER A 572 -15.94 19.57 10.95
C SER A 572 -15.34 20.77 10.20
N ALA A 573 -14.76 21.71 10.94
CA ALA A 573 -14.01 22.83 10.38
C ALA A 573 -12.78 22.40 9.57
N GLU A 574 -12.13 21.29 9.89
CA GLU A 574 -11.03 20.73 9.09
C GLU A 574 -11.53 19.97 7.86
N LEU A 575 -12.72 19.36 7.91
CA LEU A 575 -13.36 18.72 6.75
C LEU A 575 -13.76 19.75 5.71
N TYR A 576 -14.51 20.79 6.09
CA TYR A 576 -14.87 21.88 5.18
C TYR A 576 -13.64 22.56 4.55
N ARG A 577 -12.56 22.71 5.33
CA ARG A 577 -11.29 23.24 4.80
C ARG A 577 -10.61 22.29 3.81
N ARG A 578 -10.73 20.98 3.98
CA ARG A 578 -10.22 20.01 2.98
C ARG A 578 -10.99 20.13 1.68
N ASP A 579 -12.31 20.30 1.77
CA ASP A 579 -13.16 20.50 0.61
C ASP A 579 -12.85 21.84 -0.08
N GLU A 580 -12.68 22.92 0.70
CA GLU A 580 -12.21 24.23 0.20
C GLU A 580 -10.90 24.11 -0.59
N LEU A 581 -9.90 23.38 -0.06
CA LEU A 581 -8.64 23.14 -0.76
C LEU A 581 -8.82 22.35 -2.06
N VAL A 582 -9.79 21.43 -2.12
CA VAL A 582 -10.12 20.67 -3.34
C VAL A 582 -10.80 21.57 -4.37
N TYR A 583 -11.75 22.40 -3.95
CA TYR A 583 -12.42 23.37 -4.82
C TYR A 583 -11.45 24.40 -5.41
N ILE A 584 -10.55 24.95 -4.60
CA ILE A 584 -9.50 25.86 -5.08
C ILE A 584 -8.69 25.19 -6.20
N LYS A 585 -8.20 23.96 -5.97
CA LYS A 585 -7.43 23.24 -6.98
C LYS A 585 -8.21 22.97 -8.25
N LYS A 586 -9.48 22.56 -8.13
CA LYS A 586 -10.35 22.32 -9.27
C LYS A 586 -10.59 23.61 -10.07
N GLY A 587 -10.88 24.72 -9.39
CA GLY A 587 -11.06 26.03 -10.02
C GLY A 587 -9.85 26.42 -10.88
N TYR A 588 -8.65 26.33 -10.31
CA TYR A 588 -7.42 26.64 -11.06
C TYR A 588 -7.12 25.67 -12.21
N LEU A 589 -7.60 24.42 -12.17
CA LEU A 589 -7.49 23.49 -13.31
C LEU A 589 -8.47 23.82 -14.43
N ILE A 590 -9.66 24.32 -14.09
CA ILE A 590 -10.64 24.81 -15.08
C ILE A 590 -10.14 26.12 -15.68
N ASP A 591 -9.68 27.05 -14.86
CA ASP A 591 -9.08 28.31 -15.31
C ASP A 591 -7.90 28.06 -16.26
N LEU A 592 -7.11 27.00 -16.02
CA LEU A 592 -6.03 26.59 -16.91
C LEU A 592 -6.53 26.16 -18.29
N LEU A 593 -7.66 25.43 -18.35
CA LEU A 593 -8.28 25.05 -19.61
C LEU A 593 -8.86 26.27 -20.34
N ASP A 594 -9.42 27.23 -19.61
CA ASP A 594 -10.00 28.46 -20.17
C ASP A 594 -8.93 29.37 -20.77
N VAL A 595 -7.75 29.47 -20.15
CA VAL A 595 -6.61 30.26 -20.67
C VAL A 595 -6.03 29.68 -21.96
N LEU A 596 -6.15 28.36 -22.13
CA LEU A 596 -5.59 27.65 -23.27
C LEU A 596 -6.61 27.46 -24.40
N SER A 597 -7.87 27.80 -24.18
CA SER A 597 -8.97 27.78 -25.15
C SER A 597 -8.98 29.08 -25.96
#